data_AF-A0A8S8Z4B0-F1
#
_entry.id   AF-A0A8S8Z4B0-F1
#
_cell.length_a   1.000
_cell.length_b   1.000
_cell.length_c   1.000
_cell.angle_alpha   90.00
_cell.angle_beta   90.00
_cell.angle_gamma   90.00
#
_symmetry.space_group_name_H-M   'P 1'
#
loop_
_entity.id
_entity.type
_entity.pdbx_description
1 polymer ?
#
loop_
_entity_poly.entity_id
_entity_poly.type
_entity_poly.pdbx_seq_one_letter_code
_entity_poly.pdbx_strand_id
1 'polypeptide(L)'
;MSNIHVQPPYGIDAERGMELRLSGHSKSIRRFLALLRVILPPDKVSVQSLRRGERNGWSDTLTKRQREVLSHAVRRGYYEPDSNVTLREMAEELGMARSTLGEHLQRVEQEIMSLVADDLN
;
A
#
# COMPACT_ATOMS: atom_id res chain seq x y z
N MET A 1 16.17 -20.98 10.48
CA MET A 1 16.34 -20.01 11.59
C MET A 1 15.22 -18.99 11.51
N SER A 2 14.59 -18.67 12.64
CA SER A 2 13.51 -17.69 12.71
C SER A 2 14.09 -16.29 12.77
N ASN A 3 14.20 -15.61 11.63
CA ASN A 3 14.75 -14.25 11.59
C ASN A 3 13.75 -13.27 12.21
N ILE A 4 13.98 -12.93 13.48
CA ILE A 4 13.38 -11.77 14.16
C ILE A 4 14.48 -10.72 14.25
N HIS A 5 14.18 -9.51 13.81
CA HIS A 5 15.06 -8.37 13.86
C HIS A 5 14.50 -7.37 14.87
N VAL A 6 15.37 -6.90 15.78
CA VAL A 6 15.07 -5.76 16.65
C VAL A 6 15.41 -4.49 15.87
N GLN A 7 14.47 -3.56 15.80
CA GLN A 7 14.63 -2.30 15.08
C GLN A 7 14.78 -1.14 16.05
N PRO A 8 15.74 -0.23 15.82
CA PRO A 8 15.79 1.04 16.53
C PRO A 8 14.66 1.99 16.05
N PRO A 9 14.29 3.01 16.87
CA PRO A 9 14.76 3.24 18.23
C PRO A 9 14.15 2.24 19.22
N TYR A 10 14.94 1.86 20.22
CA TYR A 10 14.52 1.12 21.41
C TYR A 10 14.91 1.93 22.64
N GLY A 11 14.12 1.82 23.72
CA GLY A 11 14.31 2.59 24.94
C GLY A 11 14.08 1.73 26.17
N ILE A 12 14.85 1.96 27.22
CA ILE A 12 14.61 1.38 28.54
C ILE A 12 14.83 2.50 29.55
N ASP A 13 13.78 2.85 30.30
CA ASP A 13 13.89 3.78 31.42
C ASP A 13 12.96 3.39 32.57
N ALA A 14 13.22 3.97 33.75
CA ALA A 14 12.52 3.60 34.98
C ALA A 14 11.06 4.08 35.03
N GLU A 15 10.68 5.07 34.22
CA GLU A 15 9.33 5.64 34.20
C GLU A 15 8.46 5.05 33.08
N ARG A 16 9.01 4.91 31.86
CA ARG A 16 8.30 4.43 30.65
C ARG A 16 8.54 2.95 30.37
N GLY A 17 9.45 2.32 31.10
CA GLY A 17 9.76 0.90 30.95
C GLY A 17 10.54 0.61 29.67
N MET A 18 10.30 -0.55 29.07
CA MET A 18 11.03 -1.04 27.89
C MET A 18 10.18 -0.93 26.61
N GLU A 19 10.66 -0.17 25.62
CA GLU A 19 10.11 -0.12 24.26
C GLU A 19 11.02 -0.89 23.29
N LEU A 20 10.45 -1.88 22.59
CA LEU A 20 11.13 -2.67 21.58
C LEU A 20 10.29 -2.74 20.31
N ARG A 21 10.93 -2.54 19.16
CA ARG A 21 10.32 -2.76 17.84
C ARG A 21 10.89 -4.02 17.21
N LEU A 22 10.01 -4.89 16.74
CA LEU A 22 10.39 -6.22 16.26
C LEU A 22 9.76 -6.48 14.90
N SER A 23 10.56 -6.95 13.96
CA SER A 23 10.09 -7.38 12.65
C SER A 23 10.54 -8.81 12.34
N GLY A 24 9.75 -9.54 11.57
CA GLY A 24 10.05 -10.94 11.26
C GLY A 24 8.82 -11.71 10.79
N HIS A 25 9.01 -13.00 10.53
CA HIS A 25 7.91 -13.87 10.11
C HIS A 25 6.84 -13.96 11.20
N SER A 26 5.56 -13.92 10.82
CA SER A 26 4.43 -13.91 11.77
C SER A 26 4.45 -15.09 12.74
N LYS A 27 4.90 -16.27 12.30
CA LYS A 27 5.08 -17.45 13.17
C LYS A 27 6.13 -17.19 14.27
N SER A 28 7.23 -16.54 13.92
CA SER A 28 8.32 -16.22 14.84
C SER A 28 7.89 -15.16 15.87
N ILE A 29 7.22 -14.09 15.41
CA ILE A 29 6.71 -13.03 16.31
C ILE A 29 5.70 -13.60 17.30
N ARG A 30 4.75 -14.44 16.85
CA ARG A 30 3.78 -15.10 17.74
C ARG A 30 4.44 -15.95 18.81
N ARG A 31 5.46 -16.73 18.43
CA ARG A 31 6.23 -17.56 19.37
C ARG A 31 6.98 -16.70 20.39
N PHE A 32 7.58 -15.61 19.95
CA PHE A 32 8.27 -14.66 20.82
C PHE A 32 7.31 -13.98 21.82
N LEU A 33 6.16 -13.48 21.35
CA LEU A 33 5.14 -12.88 22.22
C LEU A 33 4.58 -13.88 23.24
N ALA A 34 4.44 -15.15 22.87
CA ALA A 34 4.02 -16.20 23.80
C ALA A 34 5.05 -16.41 24.92
N LEU A 35 6.35 -16.36 24.61
CA LEU A 35 7.40 -16.45 25.63
C LEU A 35 7.43 -15.21 26.52
N LEU A 36 7.35 -14.01 25.94
CA LEU A 36 7.33 -12.77 26.71
C LEU A 36 6.19 -12.75 27.73
N ARG A 37 4.98 -13.20 27.36
CA ARG A 37 3.85 -13.26 28.30
C ARG A 37 4.11 -14.06 29.59
N VAL A 38 5.05 -15.00 29.55
CA VAL A 38 5.40 -15.83 30.72
C VAL A 38 6.44 -15.14 31.60
N ILE A 39 7.43 -14.48 31.00
CA ILE A 39 8.58 -13.91 31.73
C ILE A 39 8.43 -12.42 32.04
N LEU A 40 7.80 -11.68 31.12
CA LEU A 40 7.66 -10.23 31.14
C LEU A 40 6.47 -9.84 30.24
N PRO A 41 5.23 -9.92 30.74
CA PRO A 41 4.04 -9.64 29.94
C PRO A 41 4.03 -8.17 29.49
N PRO A 42 3.91 -7.89 28.19
CA PRO A 42 3.90 -6.51 27.70
C PRO A 42 2.54 -5.85 28.00
N ASP A 43 2.57 -4.61 28.47
CA ASP A 43 1.35 -3.81 28.71
C ASP A 43 0.63 -3.45 27.41
N LYS A 44 1.40 -3.22 26.33
CA LYS A 44 0.88 -2.85 25.01
C LYS A 44 1.63 -3.58 23.91
N VAL A 45 0.88 -4.11 22.95
CA VAL A 45 1.44 -4.73 21.74
C VAL A 45 0.74 -4.14 20.53
N SER A 46 1.53 -3.57 19.61
CA SER A 46 1.06 -3.16 18.28
C SER A 46 1.72 -4.06 17.23
N VAL A 47 0.92 -4.65 16.34
CA VAL A 47 1.41 -5.52 15.27
C VAL A 47 1.02 -4.92 13.93
N GLN A 48 2.02 -4.57 13.13
CA GLN A 48 1.82 -4.09 11.77
C GLN A 48 2.38 -5.12 10.79
N SER A 49 1.60 -5.40 9.74
CA SER A 49 2.03 -6.32 8.69
C SER A 49 2.96 -5.58 7.72
N LEU A 50 4.27 -5.78 7.87
CA LEU A 50 5.26 -5.32 6.91
C LEU A 50 5.18 -6.18 5.65
N ARG A 51 4.31 -5.80 4.71
CA ARG A 51 4.28 -6.41 3.38
C ARG A 51 5.52 -5.92 2.62
N ARG A 52 6.54 -6.79 2.52
CA ARG A 52 7.74 -6.54 1.70
C ARG A 52 7.31 -6.37 0.25
N GLY A 53 7.47 -5.15 -0.26
CA GLY A 53 7.07 -4.73 -1.58
C GLY A 53 6.02 -3.64 -1.46
N GLU A 54 6.47 -2.39 -1.50
CA GLU A 54 5.68 -1.29 -2.04
C GLU A 54 5.26 -1.70 -3.46
N ARG A 55 4.14 -2.43 -3.55
CA ARG A 55 3.13 -1.98 -4.48
C ARG A 55 2.31 -1.02 -3.63
N ASN A 56 2.74 0.24 -3.62
CA ASN A 56 1.95 1.44 -3.39
C ASN A 56 0.47 1.09 -3.12
N GLY A 57 -0.11 1.50 -1.98
CA GLY A 57 -1.49 1.16 -1.57
C GLY A 57 -2.54 1.16 -2.70
N TRP A 58 -2.38 2.07 -3.66
CA TRP A 58 -2.84 2.10 -5.05
C TRP A 58 -3.15 0.74 -5.70
N SER A 59 -2.29 -0.27 -5.56
CA SER A 59 -2.46 -1.58 -6.21
C SER A 59 -3.53 -2.47 -5.57
N ASP A 60 -3.80 -2.25 -4.28
CA ASP A 60 -4.88 -2.91 -3.53
C ASP A 60 -6.19 -2.11 -3.65
N THR A 61 -6.12 -0.80 -3.91
CA THR A 61 -7.30 0.08 -4.09
C THR A 61 -7.94 -0.09 -5.47
N LEU A 62 -7.14 -0.06 -6.54
CA LEU A 62 -7.66 -0.13 -7.91
C LEU A 62 -8.04 -1.56 -8.33
N THR A 63 -9.27 -1.72 -8.83
CA THR A 63 -9.71 -2.98 -9.47
C THR A 63 -8.82 -3.35 -10.68
N LYS A 64 -8.83 -4.63 -11.06
CA LYS A 64 -8.06 -5.11 -12.22
C LYS A 64 -8.37 -4.32 -13.50
N ARG A 65 -9.65 -3.97 -13.72
CA ARG A 65 -10.08 -3.24 -14.91
C ARG A 65 -9.65 -1.77 -14.87
N GLN A 66 -9.76 -1.12 -13.72
CA GLN A 66 -9.24 0.24 -13.50
C GLN A 66 -7.73 0.32 -13.77
N ARG A 67 -6.96 -0.67 -13.29
CA ARG A 67 -5.50 -0.74 -13.56
C ARG A 67 -5.18 -0.93 -15.03
N GLU A 68 -5.94 -1.77 -15.73
CA GLU A 68 -5.77 -1.99 -17.17
C GLU A 68 -6.03 -0.71 -17.97
N VAL A 69 -7.14 -0.03 -17.66
CA VAL A 69 -7.52 1.26 -18.27
C VAL A 69 -6.47 2.34 -18.01
N LEU A 70 -6.05 2.52 -16.77
CA LEU A 70 -5.01 3.49 -16.40
C LEU A 70 -3.69 3.19 -17.10
N SER A 71 -3.25 1.93 -17.06
CA SER A 71 -1.99 1.51 -17.68
C SER A 71 -2.02 1.72 -19.20
N HIS A 72 -3.17 1.51 -19.83
CA HIS A 72 -3.36 1.80 -21.24
C HIS A 72 -3.29 3.29 -21.53
N ALA A 73 -4.00 4.12 -20.76
CA ALA A 73 -4.00 5.58 -20.91
C ALA A 73 -2.59 6.18 -20.75
N VAL A 74 -1.85 5.75 -19.73
CA VAL A 74 -0.46 6.19 -19.51
C VAL A 74 0.45 5.77 -20.66
N ARG A 75 0.38 4.51 -21.12
CA ARG A 75 1.20 4.04 -22.26
C ARG A 75 0.93 4.79 -23.56
N ARG A 76 -0.29 5.28 -23.72
CA ARG A 76 -0.70 6.08 -24.88
C ARG A 76 -0.36 7.56 -24.72
N GLY A 77 0.18 7.98 -23.59
CA GLY A 77 0.50 9.37 -23.33
C GLY A 77 -0.72 10.24 -23.05
N TYR A 78 -1.87 9.67 -22.67
CA TYR A 78 -3.11 10.45 -22.43
C TYR A 78 -2.93 11.59 -21.40
N TYR A 79 -2.00 11.43 -20.46
CA TYR A 79 -1.67 12.44 -19.44
C TYR A 79 -0.47 13.33 -19.81
N GLU A 80 0.09 13.16 -21.01
CA GLU A 80 1.19 13.98 -21.50
C GLU A 80 0.66 15.27 -22.13
N PRO A 81 1.26 16.45 -21.88
CA PRO A 81 0.78 17.73 -22.40
C PRO A 81 0.70 17.81 -23.93
N ASP A 82 1.60 17.12 -24.63
CA ASP A 82 1.74 17.17 -26.10
C ASP A 82 1.12 15.94 -26.81
N SER A 83 0.30 15.15 -26.09
CA SER A 83 -0.32 13.95 -26.65
C SER A 83 -1.48 14.28 -27.58
N ASN A 84 -1.52 13.61 -28.74
CA ASN A 84 -2.65 13.62 -29.67
C ASN A 84 -3.66 12.49 -29.42
N VAL A 85 -3.53 11.75 -28.31
CA VAL A 85 -4.39 10.60 -28.03
C VAL A 85 -5.76 11.03 -27.52
N THR A 86 -6.80 10.54 -28.20
CA THR A 86 -8.18 10.81 -27.82
C THR A 86 -8.77 9.70 -26.97
N LEU A 87 -9.70 10.06 -26.09
CA LEU A 87 -10.56 9.12 -25.35
C LEU A 87 -11.31 8.14 -26.27
N ARG A 88 -11.65 8.57 -27.49
CA ARG A 88 -12.35 7.74 -28.46
C ARG A 88 -11.46 6.61 -28.97
N GLU A 89 -10.24 6.92 -29.38
CA GLU A 89 -9.29 5.92 -29.89
C GLU A 89 -8.96 4.88 -28.82
N MET A 90 -8.70 5.32 -27.58
CA MET A 90 -8.45 4.39 -26.48
C MET A 90 -9.66 3.50 -26.15
N ALA A 91 -10.88 4.02 -26.30
CA ALA A 91 -12.09 3.26 -26.04
C ALA A 91 -12.31 2.18 -27.12
N GLU A 92 -12.05 2.53 -28.38
CA GLU A 92 -12.04 1.59 -29.52
C GLU A 92 -10.99 0.47 -29.30
N GLU A 93 -9.78 0.82 -28.88
CA GLU A 93 -8.70 -0.14 -28.60
C GLU A 93 -9.02 -1.11 -27.45
N LEU A 94 -9.76 -0.65 -26.43
CA LEU A 94 -10.15 -1.44 -25.27
C LEU A 94 -11.51 -2.13 -25.41
N GLY A 95 -12.17 -1.98 -26.56
CA GLY A 95 -13.48 -2.55 -26.86
C GLY A 95 -14.58 -2.05 -25.92
N MET A 96 -14.55 -0.78 -25.53
CA MET A 96 -15.51 -0.18 -24.60
C MET A 96 -16.12 1.10 -25.15
N ALA A 97 -17.28 1.51 -24.60
CA ALA A 97 -17.86 2.81 -24.92
C ALA A 97 -16.97 3.94 -24.37
N ARG A 98 -16.89 5.06 -25.10
CA ARG A 98 -16.14 6.26 -24.68
C ARG A 98 -16.55 6.74 -23.28
N SER A 99 -17.85 6.72 -22.97
CA SER A 99 -18.38 7.11 -21.66
C SER A 99 -17.87 6.19 -20.55
N THR A 100 -17.87 4.88 -20.78
CA THR A 100 -17.37 3.87 -19.82
C THR A 100 -15.88 4.02 -19.57
N LEU A 101 -15.08 4.30 -20.59
CA LEU A 101 -13.65 4.56 -20.41
C LEU A 101 -13.40 5.79 -19.55
N GLY A 102 -14.12 6.89 -19.83
CA GLY A 102 -14.02 8.13 -19.06
C GLY A 102 -14.42 7.92 -17.60
N GLU A 103 -15.49 7.17 -17.34
CA GLU A 103 -15.94 6.83 -15.98
C GLU A 103 -14.89 5.99 -15.22
N HIS A 104 -14.24 5.04 -15.90
CA HIS A 104 -13.14 4.27 -15.30
C HIS A 104 -11.94 5.16 -14.94
N LEU A 105 -11.52 6.05 -15.84
CA LEU A 105 -10.41 6.97 -15.58
C LEU A 105 -10.74 7.95 -14.44
N GLN A 106 -11.94 8.51 -14.44
CA GLN A 106 -12.38 9.42 -13.37
C GLN A 106 -12.37 8.74 -12.00
N ARG A 107 -12.85 7.50 -11.89
CA ARG A 107 -12.79 6.74 -10.63
C ARG A 107 -11.36 6.46 -10.20
N VAL A 108 -10.51 6.07 -11.14
CA VAL A 108 -9.07 5.86 -10.89
C VAL A 108 -8.43 7.13 -10.33
N GLU A 109 -8.67 8.27 -10.98
CA GLU A 109 -8.11 9.57 -10.58
C GLU A 109 -8.58 9.97 -9.18
N GLN A 110 -9.86 9.76 -8.86
CA GLN A 110 -10.40 10.03 -7.52
C GLN A 110 -9.71 9.18 -6.44
N GLU A 111 -9.61 7.88 -6.65
CA GLU A 111 -8.96 6.96 -5.71
C GLU A 111 -7.48 7.33 -5.51
N ILE A 112 -6.78 7.65 -6.60
CA ILE A 112 -5.38 8.08 -6.58
C ILE A 112 -5.21 9.40 -5.83
N MET A 113 -6.00 10.42 -6.15
CA MET A 113 -5.87 11.74 -5.55
C MET A 113 -6.19 11.72 -4.06
N SER A 114 -7.14 10.86 -3.63
CA SER A 114 -7.41 10.64 -2.20
C SER A 114 -6.18 10.09 -1.48
N LEU A 115 -5.52 9.07 -2.04
CA LEU A 115 -4.32 8.48 -1.43
C LEU A 115 -3.17 9.48 -1.37
N VAL A 116 -2.97 10.26 -2.45
CA VAL A 116 -1.94 11.31 -2.47
C VAL A 116 -2.23 12.39 -1.42
N ALA A 117 -3.50 12.79 -1.26
CA ALA A 117 -3.89 13.77 -0.25
C ALA A 117 -3.67 13.24 1.18
N ASP A 118 -3.93 11.96 1.42
CA ASP A 118 -3.67 11.31 2.70
C ASP A 118 -2.16 11.21 3.00
N ASP A 119 -1.33 10.93 2.00
CA ASP A 119 0.14 10.86 2.14
C ASP A 119 0.81 12.24 2.33
N LEU A 120 0.18 13.33 1.87
CA LEU A 120 0.71 14.69 1.97
C LEU A 120 0.35 15.42 3.28
N ASN A 121 -0.60 14.90 4.07
CA ASN A 121 -1.02 15.44 5.37
C ASN A 121 -0.27 14.81 6.54
#